data_AF-A0A142BR11-F1
#
_entry.id   AF-A0A142BR11-F1
#
_cell.length_a   1.000
_cell.length_b   1.000
_cell.length_c   1.000
_cell.angle_alpha   90.00
_cell.angle_beta   90.00
_cell.angle_gamma   90.00
#
_symmetry.space_group_name_H-M   'P 1'
#
loop_
_entity.id
_entity.type
_entity.pdbx_description
1 polymer ?
#
loop_
_entity_poly.entity_id
_entity_poly.type
_entity_poly.pdbx_seq_one_letter_code
_entity_poly.pdbx_strand_id
1 'polypeptide(L)'
;MKKLSVSELAKLYGYSRQAIYAHINKGNLSKGSDGLIDFSEALRVFGEPQKKEDTVNQSQSINSQNLTEVDLLKRQVDILEKQLNQAIQRENQSLERESFYQEQIEAMQRLLEAPKANMTTFTDQSFKQDIATDPRSELATNYDELTTPQQDNKRIPIPEHVEPEQKKRGFLSRFFLPYG
;
A
#
# COMPACT_ATOMS: atom_id res chain seq x y z
N MET A 1 -19.44 -38.01 34.97
CA MET A 1 -19.41 -37.79 33.49
C MET A 1 -20.75 -37.25 33.05
N LYS A 2 -20.78 -36.36 32.05
CA LYS A 2 -22.04 -35.84 31.50
C LYS A 2 -22.75 -36.96 30.75
N LYS A 3 -24.02 -37.22 31.08
CA LYS A 3 -24.87 -38.18 30.42
C LYS A 3 -25.84 -37.47 29.50
N LEU A 4 -26.05 -38.01 28.31
CA LEU A 4 -26.89 -37.43 27.26
C LEU A 4 -27.91 -38.45 26.78
N SER A 5 -29.14 -38.01 26.57
CA SER A 5 -30.13 -38.80 25.85
C SER A 5 -29.77 -38.90 24.37
N VAL A 6 -30.33 -39.89 23.67
CA VAL A 6 -30.17 -40.06 22.21
C VAL A 6 -30.56 -38.78 21.45
N SER A 7 -31.59 -38.07 21.91
CA SER A 7 -32.06 -36.83 21.30
C SER A 7 -31.06 -35.68 21.48
N GLU A 8 -30.52 -35.53 22.69
CA GLU A 8 -29.53 -34.49 22.98
C GLU A 8 -28.24 -34.76 22.23
N LEU A 9 -27.80 -36.02 22.18
CA LEU A 9 -26.62 -36.42 21.45
C LEU A 9 -26.77 -36.17 19.94
N ALA A 10 -27.92 -36.53 19.37
CA ALA A 10 -28.24 -36.27 17.97
C ALA A 10 -28.18 -34.77 17.63
N LYS A 11 -28.74 -33.90 18.49
CA LYS A 11 -28.67 -32.45 18.32
C LYS A 11 -27.24 -31.92 18.44
N LEU A 12 -26.51 -32.37 19.46
CA LEU A 12 -25.15 -31.91 19.76
C LEU A 12 -24.18 -32.17 18.60
N TYR A 13 -24.31 -33.32 17.94
CA TYR A 13 -23.46 -33.72 16.82
C TYR A 13 -24.07 -33.43 15.43
N GLY A 14 -25.32 -32.98 15.39
CA GLY A 14 -26.04 -32.73 14.14
C GLY A 14 -26.29 -34.01 13.32
N TYR A 15 -26.56 -35.13 13.99
CA TYR A 15 -26.98 -36.42 13.39
C TYR A 15 -28.48 -36.67 13.58
N SER A 16 -29.04 -37.61 12.80
CA SER A 16 -30.40 -38.10 13.06
C SER A 16 -30.41 -39.09 14.24
N ARG A 17 -31.53 -39.17 14.97
CA ARG A 17 -31.68 -40.15 16.07
C ARG A 17 -31.47 -41.59 15.59
N GLN A 18 -31.89 -41.88 14.36
CA GLN A 18 -31.78 -43.18 13.71
C GLN A 18 -30.31 -43.55 13.49
N ALA A 19 -29.47 -42.58 13.09
CA ALA A 19 -28.03 -42.79 12.97
C ALA A 19 -27.42 -43.17 14.33
N ILE A 20 -27.79 -42.44 15.40
CA ILE A 20 -27.34 -42.77 16.76
C ILE A 20 -27.78 -44.19 17.16
N TYR A 21 -29.04 -44.57 16.92
CA TYR A 21 -29.52 -45.94 17.19
C TYR A 21 -28.79 -47.00 16.37
N ALA A 22 -28.40 -46.70 15.13
CA ALA A 22 -27.61 -47.62 14.32
C ALA A 22 -26.23 -47.87 14.95
N HIS A 23 -25.57 -46.83 15.51
CA HIS A 23 -24.31 -47.01 16.23
C HIS A 23 -24.45 -47.82 17.51
N ILE A 24 -25.59 -47.71 18.21
CA ILE A 24 -25.91 -48.52 19.39
C ILE A 24 -26.13 -49.98 18.99
N ASN A 25 -26.98 -50.24 17.98
CA ASN A 25 -27.31 -51.58 17.53
C ASN A 25 -26.12 -52.32 16.91
N LYS A 26 -25.17 -51.58 16.32
CA LYS A 26 -23.89 -52.11 15.83
C LYS A 26 -22.89 -52.43 16.96
N GLY A 27 -23.17 -52.01 18.20
CA GLY A 27 -22.26 -52.17 19.33
C GLY A 27 -21.12 -51.15 19.38
N ASN A 28 -21.13 -50.13 18.51
CA ASN A 28 -20.09 -49.11 18.47
C ASN A 28 -20.25 -48.07 19.57
N LEU A 29 -21.48 -47.83 20.02
CA LEU A 29 -21.83 -46.86 21.06
C LEU A 29 -22.55 -47.57 22.21
N SER A 30 -22.00 -47.47 23.42
CA SER A 30 -22.63 -48.07 24.59
C SER A 30 -23.76 -47.19 25.17
N LYS A 31 -24.85 -47.83 25.57
CA LYS A 31 -26.00 -47.20 26.23
C LYS A 31 -26.16 -47.84 27.62
N GLY A 32 -26.23 -47.00 28.65
CA GLY A 32 -26.42 -47.44 30.03
C GLY A 32 -27.79 -48.05 30.27
N SER A 33 -27.96 -48.73 31.40
CA SER A 33 -29.25 -49.27 31.85
C SER A 33 -30.30 -48.20 32.14
N ASP A 34 -29.85 -46.98 32.44
CA ASP A 34 -30.64 -45.75 32.55
C ASP A 34 -31.13 -45.22 31.20
N GLY A 35 -30.67 -45.82 30.10
CA GLY A 35 -31.01 -45.42 28.75
C GLY A 35 -30.28 -44.17 28.27
N LEU A 36 -29.28 -43.71 29.01
CA LEU A 36 -28.44 -42.56 28.66
C LEU A 36 -27.11 -43.03 28.08
N ILE A 37 -26.44 -42.12 27.38
CA ILE A 37 -25.14 -42.34 26.76
C ILE A 37 -24.15 -41.41 27.44
N ASP A 38 -23.02 -41.95 27.90
CA ASP A 38 -21.95 -41.15 28.47
C ASP A 38 -21.30 -40.28 27.38
N PHE A 39 -20.99 -39.04 27.69
CA PHE A 39 -20.35 -38.13 26.74
C PHE A 39 -18.96 -38.61 26.29
N SER A 40 -18.24 -39.37 27.12
CA SER A 40 -16.96 -40.00 26.72
C SER A 40 -17.14 -41.03 25.61
N GLU A 41 -18.23 -41.80 25.62
CA GLU A 41 -18.55 -42.74 24.55
C GLU A 41 -18.89 -42.00 23.26
N ALA A 42 -19.64 -40.90 23.36
CA ALA A 42 -19.90 -40.02 22.23
C ALA A 42 -18.62 -39.41 21.64
N LEU A 43 -17.70 -38.93 22.48
CA LEU A 43 -16.41 -38.41 22.05
C LEU A 43 -15.55 -39.49 21.37
N ARG A 44 -15.53 -40.72 21.91
CA ARG A 44 -14.79 -41.84 21.31
C ARG A 44 -15.32 -42.20 19.92
N VAL A 45 -16.64 -42.18 19.74
CA VAL A 45 -17.29 -42.64 18.50
C VAL A 45 -17.37 -41.54 17.44
N PHE A 46 -17.72 -40.32 17.85
CA PHE A 46 -18.03 -39.21 16.94
C PHE A 46 -17.00 -38.08 17.00
N GLY A 47 -16.05 -38.10 17.93
CA GLY A 47 -15.08 -37.02 18.13
C GLY A 47 -15.69 -35.81 18.86
N GLU A 48 -15.06 -34.65 18.71
CA GLU A 48 -15.56 -33.39 19.28
C GLU A 48 -16.76 -32.86 18.47
N PRO A 49 -17.88 -32.50 19.13
CA PRO A 49 -19.06 -32.01 18.44
C PRO A 49 -18.78 -30.65 17.79
N GLN A 50 -18.98 -30.59 16.47
CA GLN A 50 -18.87 -29.35 15.71
C GLN A 50 -20.14 -28.51 15.93
N LYS A 51 -20.00 -27.32 16.51
CA LYS A 51 -21.12 -26.38 16.68
C LYS A 51 -21.60 -25.95 15.29
N LYS A 52 -22.79 -26.41 14.87
CA LYS A 52 -23.43 -26.02 13.60
C LYS A 52 -24.20 -24.69 13.70
N GLU A 53 -23.85 -23.83 14.66
CA GLU A 53 -24.44 -22.50 14.77
C GLU A 53 -23.57 -21.54 13.93
N ASP A 54 -24.17 -20.91 12.92
CA ASP A 54 -23.71 -19.71 12.19
C ASP A 54 -22.49 -19.77 11.23
N THR A 55 -21.76 -20.87 11.12
CA THR A 55 -20.55 -20.92 10.26
C THR A 55 -20.83 -20.63 8.77
N VAL A 56 -21.99 -21.02 8.24
CA VAL A 56 -22.33 -20.81 6.82
C VAL A 56 -22.58 -19.34 6.48
N ASN A 57 -23.27 -18.59 7.35
CA ASN A 57 -23.51 -17.16 7.14
C ASN A 57 -22.25 -16.33 7.42
N GLN A 58 -21.47 -16.72 8.42
CA GLN A 58 -20.20 -16.05 8.75
C GLN A 58 -19.16 -16.27 7.64
N SER A 59 -19.03 -17.48 7.09
CA SER A 59 -18.11 -17.76 5.98
C SER A 59 -18.49 -17.04 4.69
N GLN A 60 -19.77 -16.90 4.38
CA GLN A 60 -20.23 -16.10 3.24
C GLN A 60 -19.94 -14.60 3.41
N SER A 61 -20.16 -14.06 4.62
CA SER A 61 -19.82 -12.66 4.93
C SER A 61 -18.31 -12.40 4.92
N ILE A 62 -17.49 -13.35 5.37
CA ILE A 62 -16.03 -13.24 5.32
C ILE A 62 -15.57 -13.28 3.86
N ASN A 63 -16.10 -14.20 3.05
CA ASN A 63 -15.75 -14.29 1.63
C ASN A 63 -16.12 -13.02 0.85
N SER A 64 -17.27 -12.41 1.12
CA SER A 64 -17.65 -11.15 0.46
C SER A 64 -16.76 -9.98 0.86
N GLN A 65 -16.38 -9.87 2.14
CA GLN A 65 -15.44 -8.86 2.62
C GLN A 65 -14.05 -9.01 1.98
N ASN A 66 -13.54 -10.24 1.90
CA ASN A 66 -12.26 -10.51 1.23
C ASN A 66 -12.29 -10.12 -0.25
N LEU A 67 -13.39 -10.40 -0.97
CA LEU A 67 -13.54 -10.00 -2.37
C LEU A 67 -13.49 -8.46 -2.53
N THR A 68 -14.15 -7.72 -1.64
CA THR A 68 -14.13 -6.25 -1.69
C THR A 68 -12.76 -5.65 -1.37
N GLU A 69 -12.01 -6.26 -0.46
CA GLU A 69 -10.64 -5.83 -0.13
C GLU A 69 -9.70 -6.07 -1.30
N VAL A 70 -9.77 -7.25 -1.94
CA VAL A 70 -8.99 -7.57 -3.13
C VAL A 70 -9.26 -6.59 -4.27
N ASP A 71 -10.53 -6.23 -4.52
CA ASP A 71 -10.87 -5.28 -5.56
C ASP A 71 -10.39 -3.86 -5.25
N LEU A 72 -10.43 -3.44 -3.97
CA LEU A 72 -9.86 -2.17 -3.54
C LEU A 72 -8.34 -2.13 -3.73
N LEU A 73 -7.65 -3.20 -3.34
CA LEU A 73 -6.20 -3.33 -3.50
C LEU A 73 -5.78 -3.30 -4.98
N LYS A 74 -6.50 -4.01 -5.86
CA LYS A 74 -6.28 -3.93 -7.31
C LYS A 74 -6.40 -2.50 -7.83
N ARG A 75 -7.45 -1.78 -7.43
CA ARG A 75 -7.61 -0.36 -7.80
C ARG A 75 -6.44 0.50 -7.32
N GLN A 76 -5.92 0.23 -6.12
CA GLN A 76 -4.75 0.94 -5.61
C GLN A 76 -3.50 0.65 -6.44
N VAL A 77 -3.28 -0.62 -6.82
CA VAL A 77 -2.18 -1.03 -7.71
C VAL A 77 -2.30 -0.32 -9.06
N ASP A 78 -3.47 -0.32 -9.70
CA ASP A 78 -3.69 0.36 -10.98
C ASP A 78 -3.35 1.87 -10.92
N ILE A 79 -3.73 2.53 -9.82
CA ILE A 79 -3.42 3.94 -9.60
C ILE A 79 -1.90 4.15 -9.46
N LEU A 80 -1.22 3.29 -8.69
CA LEU A 80 0.22 3.35 -8.49
C LEU A 80 0.98 3.09 -9.79
N GLU A 81 0.58 2.09 -10.57
CA GLU A 81 1.15 1.81 -11.89
C GLU A 81 0.99 2.99 -12.84
N LYS A 82 -0.19 3.62 -12.85
CA LYS A 82 -0.42 4.82 -13.66
C LYS A 82 0.46 5.98 -13.22
N GLN A 83 0.62 6.21 -11.92
CA GLN A 83 1.50 7.25 -11.39
C GLN A 83 2.96 6.99 -11.76
N LEU A 84 3.41 5.73 -11.67
CA LEU A 84 4.76 5.32 -12.05
C LEU A 84 5.01 5.57 -13.54
N ASN A 85 4.09 5.15 -14.41
CA ASN A 85 4.20 5.38 -15.85
C ASN A 85 4.25 6.87 -16.19
N GLN A 86 3.46 7.70 -15.50
CA GLN A 86 3.51 9.15 -15.65
C GLN A 86 4.83 9.76 -15.14
N ALA A 87 5.47 9.18 -14.13
CA ALA A 87 6.78 9.62 -13.65
C ALA A 87 7.88 9.27 -14.68
N ILE A 88 7.89 8.03 -15.18
CA ILE A 88 8.81 7.56 -16.21
C ILE A 88 8.69 8.41 -17.47
N GLN A 89 7.47 8.73 -17.91
CA GLN A 89 7.27 9.60 -19.07
C GLN A 89 7.86 11.00 -18.87
N ARG A 90 7.72 11.57 -17.67
CA ARG A 90 8.30 12.89 -17.33
C ARG A 90 9.82 12.84 -17.30
N GLU A 91 10.40 11.75 -16.78
CA GLU A 91 11.84 11.51 -16.78
C GLU A 91 12.39 11.42 -18.20
N ASN A 92 11.79 10.58 -19.05
CA ASN A 92 12.21 10.44 -20.45
C ASN A 92 12.15 11.76 -21.21
N GLN A 93 11.06 12.53 -21.05
CA GLN A 93 10.96 13.86 -21.64
C GLN A 93 12.03 14.83 -21.12
N SER A 94 12.46 14.67 -19.87
CA SER A 94 13.55 15.49 -19.32
C SER A 94 14.90 15.10 -19.91
N LEU A 95 15.16 13.80 -20.03
CA LEU A 95 16.38 13.26 -20.63
C LEU A 95 16.51 13.69 -22.10
N GLU A 96 15.42 13.64 -22.87
CA GLU A 96 15.40 14.13 -24.26
C GLU A 96 15.73 15.62 -24.36
N ARG A 97 15.24 16.45 -23.43
CA ARG A 97 15.59 17.88 -23.38
C ARG A 97 17.04 18.09 -23.00
N GLU A 98 17.55 17.33 -22.04
CA GLU A 98 18.94 17.42 -21.59
C GLU A 98 19.90 17.03 -22.71
N SER A 99 19.64 15.91 -23.40
CA SER A 99 20.46 15.50 -24.55
C SER A 99 20.44 16.53 -25.66
N PHE A 100 19.28 17.10 -25.98
CA PHE A 100 19.16 18.16 -26.98
C PHE A 100 19.97 19.41 -26.62
N TYR A 101 19.93 19.86 -25.37
CA TYR A 101 20.74 20.99 -24.93
C TYR A 101 22.23 20.66 -24.89
N GLN A 102 22.60 19.45 -24.47
CA GLN A 102 23.99 18.99 -24.49
C GLN A 102 24.57 18.98 -25.90
N GLU A 103 23.82 18.49 -26.90
CA GLU A 103 24.23 18.52 -28.31
C GLU A 103 24.41 19.96 -28.82
N GLN A 104 23.51 20.87 -28.46
CA GLN A 104 23.65 22.29 -28.85
C GLN A 104 24.89 22.94 -28.21
N ILE A 105 25.17 22.63 -26.94
CA ILE A 105 26.36 23.11 -26.25
C ILE A 105 27.62 22.55 -26.92
N GLU A 106 27.66 21.25 -27.22
CA GLU A 106 28.78 20.61 -27.91
C GLU A 106 29.00 21.21 -29.30
N ALA A 107 27.92 21.41 -30.06
CA ALA A 107 27.98 22.03 -31.39
C ALA A 107 28.53 23.46 -31.32
N MET A 108 28.07 24.26 -30.35
CA MET A 108 28.58 25.61 -30.14
C MET A 108 30.04 25.61 -29.70
N GLN A 109 30.44 24.66 -28.85
CA GLN A 109 31.83 24.48 -28.44
C GLN A 109 32.72 24.11 -29.63
N ARG A 110 32.31 23.19 -30.52
CA ARG A 110 33.04 22.88 -31.75
C ARG A 110 33.19 24.07 -32.70
N LEU A 111 32.19 24.94 -32.78
CA LEU A 111 32.29 26.16 -33.61
C LEU A 111 33.25 27.19 -33.01
N LEU A 112 33.35 27.24 -31.68
CA LEU A 112 34.27 28.10 -30.95
C LEU A 112 35.67 27.49 -30.78
N GLU A 113 35.83 26.19 -31.00
CA GLU A 113 37.14 25.55 -31.12
C GLU A 113 37.86 26.15 -32.33
N ALA A 114 38.69 27.16 -32.07
CA ALA A 114 39.58 27.75 -33.07
C ALA A 114 40.35 26.63 -33.80
N PRO A 115 40.70 26.80 -35.09
CA PRO A 115 41.57 25.86 -35.77
C PRO A 115 42.87 25.78 -34.96
N LYS A 116 43.09 24.69 -34.23
CA LYS A 116 44.38 24.42 -33.62
C LYS A 116 45.31 24.21 -34.79
N ALA A 117 46.01 25.28 -35.17
CA ALA A 117 47.12 25.21 -36.09
C ALA A 117 48.03 24.10 -35.56
N ASN A 118 48.25 23.09 -36.41
CA ASN A 118 49.28 22.09 -36.21
C ASN A 118 50.63 22.83 -36.24
N MET A 119 51.01 23.47 -35.14
CA MET A 119 52.38 23.88 -34.90
C MET A 119 53.11 22.64 -34.44
N THR A 120 53.70 21.98 -35.42
CA THR A 120 54.77 21.03 -35.23
C THR A 120 55.88 21.68 -34.39
N THR A 121 56.42 20.88 -33.46
CA THR A 121 57.78 20.95 -32.89
C THR A 121 58.07 21.91 -31.71
N PHE A 122 58.61 21.31 -30.64
CA PHE A 122 59.33 21.88 -29.49
C PHE A 122 58.47 22.75 -28.54
N THR A 123 58.17 22.32 -27.32
CA THR A 123 59.13 22.36 -26.20
C THR A 123 58.65 21.45 -25.08
N ASP A 124 59.48 20.46 -24.78
CA ASP A 124 59.48 19.70 -23.52
C ASP A 124 59.80 20.67 -22.38
N GLN A 125 58.90 20.82 -21.40
CA GLN A 125 59.22 21.45 -20.12
C GLN A 125 58.31 20.92 -19.01
N SER A 126 58.68 19.72 -18.55
CA SER A 126 58.74 19.31 -17.14
C SER A 126 57.75 19.95 -16.16
N PHE A 127 56.64 19.25 -15.91
CA PHE A 127 56.00 19.29 -14.59
C PHE A 127 56.94 18.65 -13.55
N LYS A 128 57.39 19.43 -12.55
CA LYS A 128 57.57 19.04 -11.12
C LYS A 128 58.43 20.02 -10.32
N GLN A 129 57.90 20.47 -9.17
CA GLN A 129 58.51 20.69 -7.84
C GLN A 129 57.52 21.55 -7.02
N ASP A 130 56.71 20.98 -6.13
CA ASP A 130 56.95 20.68 -4.70
C ASP A 130 57.44 21.88 -3.86
N ILE A 131 56.68 22.25 -2.78
CA ILE A 131 57.12 22.37 -1.36
C ILE A 131 56.06 23.08 -0.47
N ALA A 132 55.67 22.37 0.61
CA ALA A 132 55.21 22.75 1.99
C ALA A 132 53.99 23.69 2.21
N THR A 133 52.87 23.24 2.82
CA THR A 133 52.56 23.04 4.27
C THR A 133 52.55 24.36 5.08
N ASP A 134 51.41 24.86 5.58
CA ASP A 134 50.75 24.40 6.83
C ASP A 134 49.24 24.77 6.91
N PRO A 135 48.37 23.97 7.60
CA PRO A 135 46.93 24.17 7.74
C PRO A 135 46.51 24.74 9.12
N ARG A 136 45.21 25.08 9.26
CA ARG A 136 44.38 25.11 10.50
C ARG A 136 43.86 26.47 11.00
N SER A 137 42.54 26.65 10.88
CA SER A 137 41.59 26.95 11.98
C SER A 137 40.18 27.06 11.35
N GLU A 138 39.37 26.01 11.38
CA GLU A 138 38.37 25.70 12.43
C GLU A 138 37.21 26.69 12.56
N LEU A 139 36.05 26.25 12.04
CA LEU A 139 34.73 26.18 12.68
C LEU A 139 34.34 27.21 13.76
N ALA A 140 33.29 28.00 13.48
CA ALA A 140 32.25 28.45 14.44
C ALA A 140 31.08 29.10 13.67
N THR A 141 29.97 28.39 13.42
CA THR A 141 28.70 28.39 14.19
C THR A 141 27.87 29.69 14.14
N ASN A 142 26.73 29.59 13.43
CA ASN A 142 25.38 30.13 13.68
C ASN A 142 25.20 31.57 14.19
N TYR A 143 24.51 32.40 13.40
CA TYR A 143 23.46 33.28 13.93
C TYR A 143 22.25 33.29 12.98
N ASP A 144 21.12 33.06 13.63
CA ASP A 144 19.74 33.05 13.15
C ASP A 144 19.16 34.48 13.19
N GLU A 145 18.16 34.72 12.35
CA GLU A 145 17.07 35.69 12.49
C GLU A 145 17.39 37.21 12.69
N LEU A 146 17.05 38.05 11.70
CA LEU A 146 16.04 39.14 11.81
C LEU A 146 16.03 40.08 10.57
N THR A 147 14.80 40.39 10.11
CA THR A 147 14.31 41.62 9.41
C THR A 147 14.40 41.77 7.87
N THR A 148 13.23 41.59 7.24
CA THR A 148 12.73 42.04 5.91
C THR A 148 12.58 43.57 5.80
N PRO A 149 12.16 44.19 4.66
CA PRO A 149 12.17 43.77 3.24
C PRO A 149 12.69 44.88 2.28
N GLN A 150 13.15 44.53 1.07
CA GLN A 150 13.19 45.49 -0.04
C GLN A 150 12.27 45.04 -1.17
N GLN A 151 11.30 45.90 -1.39
CA GLN A 151 10.22 45.86 -2.35
C GLN A 151 10.75 46.11 -3.77
N ASP A 152 9.97 45.67 -4.76
CA ASP A 152 10.06 46.00 -6.20
C ASP A 152 10.55 44.85 -7.10
N ASN A 153 9.73 43.81 -7.20
CA ASN A 153 9.60 43.05 -8.44
C ASN A 153 8.12 43.02 -8.82
N LYS A 154 7.80 43.66 -9.96
CA LYS A 154 6.46 43.69 -10.56
C LYS A 154 6.03 42.27 -10.90
N ARG A 155 5.31 41.64 -9.97
CA ARG A 155 4.64 40.36 -10.19
C ARG A 155 3.47 40.58 -11.14
N ILE A 156 3.44 39.78 -12.20
CA ILE A 156 2.28 39.53 -13.05
C ILE A 156 1.06 39.27 -12.14
N PRO A 157 -0.13 39.85 -12.38
CA PRO A 157 -1.29 39.55 -11.56
C PRO A 157 -1.64 38.07 -11.72
N ILE A 158 -1.48 37.33 -10.62
CA ILE A 158 -1.96 35.96 -10.48
C ILE A 158 -3.48 36.03 -10.67
N PRO A 159 -4.09 35.29 -11.61
CA PRO A 159 -5.54 35.19 -11.68
C PRO A 159 -6.06 34.67 -10.35
N GLU A 160 -6.89 35.46 -9.69
CA GLU A 160 -7.61 35.11 -8.47
C GLU A 160 -8.49 33.90 -8.80
N HIS A 161 -8.08 32.70 -8.35
CA HIS A 161 -8.94 31.53 -8.45
C HIS A 161 -10.07 31.72 -7.44
N VAL A 162 -11.18 32.31 -7.90
CA VAL A 162 -12.44 32.29 -7.15
C VAL A 162 -12.92 30.84 -7.19
N GLU A 163 -12.54 30.07 -6.19
CA GLU A 163 -13.18 28.79 -5.90
C GLU A 163 -14.65 29.10 -5.57
N PRO A 164 -15.64 28.58 -6.31
CA PRO A 164 -17.01 28.71 -5.87
C PRO A 164 -17.15 27.88 -4.60
N GLU A 165 -17.18 28.55 -3.44
CA GLU A 165 -17.51 27.91 -2.16
C GLU A 165 -18.75 27.02 -2.36
N GLN A 166 -18.57 25.72 -2.13
CA GLN A 166 -19.68 24.79 -2.17
C GLN A 166 -20.67 25.18 -1.08
N LYS A 167 -21.88 25.63 -1.47
CA LYS A 167 -22.96 25.95 -0.53
C LYS A 167 -23.18 24.75 0.39
N LYS A 168 -22.85 24.91 1.68
CA LYS A 168 -23.10 23.91 2.70
C LYS A 168 -24.59 23.59 2.73
N ARG A 169 -24.95 22.38 2.29
CA ARG A 169 -26.33 21.88 2.34
C ARG A 169 -26.72 21.72 3.81
N GLY A 170 -27.62 22.57 4.29
CA GLY A 170 -28.15 22.47 5.66
C GLY A 170 -28.86 21.13 5.90
N PHE A 171 -29.05 20.75 7.16
CA PHE A 171 -29.59 19.43 7.55
C PHE A 171 -30.89 19.07 6.81
N LEU A 172 -31.77 20.06 6.57
CA LEU A 172 -33.04 19.86 5.84
C LEU A 172 -32.85 19.74 4.31
N SER A 173 -31.79 20.33 3.74
CA SER A 173 -31.52 20.28 2.30
C SER A 173 -31.14 18.88 1.80
N ARG A 174 -30.68 17.99 2.68
CA ARG A 174 -30.32 16.60 2.36
C ARG A 174 -31.53 15.68 2.22
N PHE A 175 -32.69 16.06 2.76
CA PHE A 175 -33.89 15.23 2.74
C PHE A 175 -34.87 15.59 1.62
N PHE A 176 -34.86 16.84 1.13
CA PHE A 176 -35.89 17.33 0.20
C PHE A 176 -35.41 17.61 -1.23
N LEU A 177 -34.10 17.57 -1.52
CA LEU A 177 -33.59 17.76 -2.90
C LEU A 177 -32.85 16.50 -3.39
N PRO A 178 -33.32 15.84 -4.47
CA PRO A 178 -32.58 14.74 -5.11
C PRO A 178 -31.27 15.27 -5.71
N TYR A 179 -30.25 14.41 -5.74
CA TYR A 179 -28.96 14.73 -6.39
C TYR A 179 -29.19 14.85 -7.90
N GLY A 180 -29.07 16.07 -8.42
CA GLY A 180 -28.87 16.34 -9.84
C GLY A 180 -27.40 16.55 -10.11
#